data_AF-A0A0V7ZXT4-F1
#
_entry.id   AF-A0A0V7ZXT4-F1
#
_cell.length_a   1.000
_cell.length_b   1.000
_cell.length_c   1.000
_cell.angle_alpha   90.00
_cell.angle_beta   90.00
_cell.angle_gamma   90.00
#
_symmetry.space_group_name_H-M   'P 1'
#
loop_
_entity.id
_entity.type
_entity.pdbx_description
1 polymer ?
#
loop_
_entity_poly.entity_id
_entity_poly.type
_entity_poly.pdbx_seq_one_letter_code
_entity_poly.pdbx_strand_id
1 'polypeptide(L)'
;MKRKAKPRIAFLREQAGLTQLELSRLVGVTESTVQNWESGRTGINHIERVARFCKALNCRVEDLLEYVDNSSSSDVKPNSLSEIHDLLGTNEPSLGKNEKSGLTEEPKSNNKSNISL
;
A
#
# COMPACT_ATOMS: atom_id res chain seq x y z
N MET A 1 -4.33 31.55 -34.29
CA MET A 1 -5.37 30.89 -33.45
C MET A 1 -4.69 29.99 -32.42
N LYS A 2 -5.00 30.12 -31.13
CA LYS A 2 -4.48 29.20 -30.09
C LYS A 2 -5.23 27.87 -30.22
N ARG A 3 -4.52 26.77 -30.52
CA ARG A 3 -5.11 25.42 -30.48
C ARG A 3 -5.28 25.01 -29.01
N LYS A 4 -6.43 24.44 -28.65
CA LYS A 4 -6.69 23.89 -27.31
C LYS A 4 -6.57 22.36 -27.36
N ALA A 5 -5.72 21.76 -26.54
CA ALA A 5 -5.65 20.30 -26.45
C ALA A 5 -6.90 19.71 -25.78
N LYS A 6 -7.27 18.52 -26.25
CA LYS A 6 -8.34 17.68 -25.68
C LYS A 6 -7.75 16.31 -25.35
N PRO A 7 -8.10 15.70 -24.21
CA PRO A 7 -7.71 14.32 -23.91
C PRO A 7 -8.22 13.35 -24.97
N ARG A 8 -7.40 12.35 -25.32
CA ARG A 8 -7.75 11.25 -26.22
C ARG A 8 -7.77 9.88 -25.54
N ILE A 9 -7.57 9.85 -24.22
CA ILE A 9 -7.38 8.62 -23.44
C ILE A 9 -8.60 7.70 -23.54
N ALA A 10 -9.82 8.23 -23.37
CA ALA A 10 -11.05 7.44 -23.46
C ALA A 10 -11.20 6.70 -24.80
N PHE A 11 -10.97 7.42 -25.91
CA PHE A 11 -11.01 6.84 -27.25
C PHE A 11 -10.00 5.70 -27.41
N LEU A 12 -8.75 5.90 -26.96
CA LEU A 12 -7.70 4.88 -27.05
C LEU A 12 -7.98 3.67 -26.17
N ARG A 13 -8.49 3.90 -24.96
CA ARG A 13 -8.91 2.85 -24.01
C ARG A 13 -10.01 1.98 -24.63
N GLU A 14 -11.03 2.60 -25.21
CA GLU A 14 -12.16 1.89 -25.84
C GLU A 14 -11.73 1.10 -27.07
N GLN A 15 -10.82 1.64 -27.90
CA GLN A 15 -10.22 0.91 -29.01
C GLN A 15 -9.41 -0.31 -28.56
N ALA A 16 -8.84 -0.26 -27.35
CA ALA A 16 -8.16 -1.40 -26.73
C ALA A 16 -9.12 -2.38 -26.02
N GLY A 17 -10.44 -2.12 -26.00
CA GLY A 17 -11.43 -2.96 -25.33
C GLY A 17 -11.36 -2.92 -23.80
N LEU A 18 -10.77 -1.87 -23.21
CA LEU A 18 -10.55 -1.76 -21.77
C LEU A 18 -11.63 -0.92 -21.08
N THR A 19 -12.00 -1.31 -19.86
CA THR A 19 -12.72 -0.46 -18.89
C THR A 19 -11.78 0.55 -18.23
N GLN A 20 -12.33 1.59 -17.58
CA GLN A 20 -11.52 2.57 -16.84
C GLN A 20 -10.73 1.90 -15.70
N LEU A 21 -11.36 0.97 -14.98
CA LEU A 21 -10.73 0.17 -13.93
C LEU A 21 -9.57 -0.69 -14.44
N GLU A 22 -9.70 -1.32 -15.60
CA GLU A 22 -8.61 -2.13 -16.18
C GLU A 22 -7.43 -1.27 -16.60
N LEU A 23 -7.68 -0.14 -17.27
CA LEU A 23 -6.61 0.80 -17.62
C LEU A 23 -5.90 1.32 -16.37
N SER A 24 -6.65 1.62 -15.30
CA SER A 24 -6.07 2.14 -14.06
C SER A 24 -5.11 1.13 -13.43
N ARG A 25 -5.47 -0.16 -13.44
CA ARG A 25 -4.60 -1.25 -12.97
C ARG A 25 -3.32 -1.37 -13.80
N LEU A 26 -3.43 -1.29 -15.13
CA LEU A 26 -2.27 -1.40 -16.04
C LEU A 26 -1.25 -0.27 -15.85
N VAL A 27 -1.71 0.95 -15.56
CA VAL A 27 -0.85 2.12 -15.42
C VAL A 27 -0.53 2.49 -13.97
N GLY A 28 -1.00 1.70 -13.00
CA GLY A 28 -0.69 1.87 -11.57
C GLY A 28 -1.35 3.09 -10.92
N VAL A 29 -2.58 3.45 -11.30
CA VAL A 29 -3.34 4.56 -10.72
C VAL A 29 -4.77 4.16 -10.35
N THR A 30 -5.51 5.07 -9.70
CA THR A 30 -6.92 4.83 -9.36
C THR A 30 -7.85 5.02 -10.58
N GLU A 31 -9.01 4.36 -10.58
CA GLU A 31 -10.03 4.56 -11.62
C GLU A 31 -10.48 6.03 -11.72
N SER A 32 -10.63 6.71 -10.58
CA SER A 32 -10.95 8.15 -10.53
C SER A 32 -9.87 9.02 -11.18
N THR A 33 -8.59 8.64 -11.06
CA THR A 33 -7.49 9.30 -11.76
C THR A 33 -7.65 9.20 -13.28
N VAL A 34 -7.97 8.00 -13.79
CA VAL A 34 -8.26 7.78 -15.22
C VAL A 34 -9.46 8.62 -15.66
N GLN A 35 -10.56 8.59 -14.91
CA GLN A 35 -11.76 9.38 -15.21
C GLN A 35 -11.45 10.89 -15.31
N ASN A 36 -10.64 11.42 -14.40
CA ASN A 36 -10.25 12.83 -14.41
C ASN A 36 -9.36 13.21 -15.59
N TRP A 37 -8.48 12.31 -16.03
CA TRP A 37 -7.67 12.49 -17.24
C TRP A 37 -8.55 12.45 -18.49
N GLU A 38 -9.50 11.52 -18.58
CA GLU A 38 -10.43 11.40 -19.69
C GLU A 38 -11.38 12.60 -19.80
N SER A 39 -11.86 13.13 -18.68
CA SER A 39 -12.69 14.33 -18.64
C SER A 39 -11.91 15.63 -18.87
N GLY A 40 -10.57 15.57 -18.90
CA GLY A 40 -9.69 16.73 -19.04
C GLY A 40 -9.71 17.68 -17.83
N ARG A 41 -10.14 17.20 -16.66
CA ARG A 41 -10.12 17.98 -15.42
C ARG A 41 -8.69 18.17 -14.92
N THR A 42 -7.83 17.16 -15.11
CA THR A 42 -6.42 17.18 -14.73
C THR A 42 -5.54 16.54 -15.81
N GLY A 43 -4.22 16.68 -15.71
CA GLY A 43 -3.25 15.93 -16.53
C GLY A 43 -3.00 16.45 -17.95
N ILE A 44 -3.97 17.11 -18.62
CA ILE A 44 -3.80 17.52 -20.03
C ILE A 44 -2.61 18.46 -20.27
N ASN A 45 -2.40 19.42 -19.37
CA ASN A 45 -1.27 20.35 -19.45
C ASN A 45 0.09 19.63 -19.26
N HIS A 46 0.11 18.56 -18.47
CA HIS A 46 1.31 17.76 -18.26
C HIS A 46 1.64 16.95 -19.52
N ILE A 47 0.65 16.29 -20.12
CA ILE A 47 0.80 15.55 -21.39
C ILE A 47 1.28 16.48 -22.52
N GLU A 48 0.72 17.69 -22.64
CA GLU A 48 1.20 18.67 -23.61
C GLU A 48 2.67 19.05 -23.38
N ARG A 49 3.09 19.20 -22.12
CA ARG A 49 4.46 19.55 -21.76
C ARG A 49 5.43 18.43 -22.11
N VAL A 50 5.08 17.19 -21.79
CA VAL A 50 5.85 16.00 -22.18
C VAL A 50 5.98 15.91 -23.71
N ALA A 51 4.89 16.11 -24.45
CA ALA A 51 4.93 16.13 -25.91
C ALA A 51 5.84 17.25 -26.47
N ARG A 52 5.89 18.41 -25.80
CA ARG A 52 6.83 19.50 -26.16
C ARG A 52 8.28 19.12 -25.87
N PHE A 53 8.58 18.41 -24.78
CA PHE A 53 9.92 17.89 -24.51
C PHE A 53 10.38 16.93 -25.61
N CYS A 54 9.57 15.91 -25.91
CA CYS A 54 9.87 14.94 -26.97
C CYS A 54 10.13 15.63 -28.31
N LYS A 55 9.31 16.62 -28.68
CA LYS A 55 9.49 17.40 -29.91
C LYS A 55 10.76 18.25 -29.89
N ALA A 56 11.05 18.92 -28.78
CA ALA A 56 12.21 19.81 -28.67
C ALA A 56 13.54 19.05 -28.65
N LEU A 57 13.55 17.86 -28.06
CA LEU A 57 14.74 17.02 -27.89
C LEU A 57 14.87 15.95 -28.99
N ASN A 58 13.90 15.86 -29.90
CA ASN A 58 13.81 14.82 -30.93
C ASN A 58 13.96 13.40 -30.36
N CYS A 59 13.21 13.13 -29.29
CA CYS A 59 13.24 11.86 -28.57
C CYS A 59 11.82 11.32 -28.34
N ARG A 60 11.74 10.06 -27.92
CA ARG A 60 10.50 9.41 -27.47
C ARG A 60 10.25 9.74 -25.99
N VAL A 61 9.06 9.40 -25.49
CA VAL A 61 8.72 9.65 -24.08
C VAL A 61 9.58 8.82 -23.13
N GLU A 62 9.94 7.60 -23.53
CA GLU A 62 10.77 6.70 -22.73
C GLU A 62 12.18 7.25 -22.52
N ASP A 63 12.70 8.02 -23.48
CA ASP A 63 14.02 8.64 -23.41
C ASP A 63 14.10 9.78 -22.37
N LEU A 64 12.96 10.20 -21.79
CA LEU A 64 12.90 11.22 -20.73
C LEU A 64 13.08 10.62 -19.32
N LEU A 65 13.22 9.30 -19.21
CA LEU A 65 13.25 8.58 -17.94
C LEU A 65 14.57 7.82 -17.79
N GLU A 66 15.14 7.86 -16.58
CA GLU A 66 16.24 7.00 -16.15
C GLU A 66 15.78 6.24 -14.91
N TYR A 67 15.89 4.92 -14.95
CA TYR A 67 15.54 4.06 -13.82
C TYR A 67 16.82 3.72 -13.06
N VAL A 68 16.88 4.14 -11.79
CA VAL A 68 17.98 3.79 -10.89
C VAL A 68 17.49 2.69 -9.96
N ASP A 69 18.16 1.54 -9.99
CA ASP A 69 17.88 0.44 -9.06
C ASP A 69 18.31 0.84 -7.64
N ASN A 70 17.38 0.81 -6.69
CA ASN A 70 17.68 1.05 -5.27
C ASN A 70 18.33 -0.16 -4.58
N SER A 71 18.83 -1.16 -5.32
CA SER A 71 19.37 -2.41 -4.77
C SER A 71 20.74 -2.26 -4.08
N SER A 72 21.30 -1.05 -3.98
CA SER A 72 22.56 -0.80 -3.26
C SER A 72 22.36 -0.41 -1.79
N SER A 73 21.15 -0.50 -1.26
CA SER A 73 20.92 -0.45 0.19
C SER A 73 20.79 -1.89 0.67
N SER A 74 21.76 -2.37 1.46
CA SER A 74 21.71 -3.68 2.10
C SER A 74 20.44 -3.84 2.91
N ASP A 75 19.44 -4.51 2.35
CA ASP A 75 18.32 -5.07 3.09
C ASP A 75 18.88 -6.12 4.05
N VAL A 76 19.40 -5.69 5.20
CA VAL A 76 19.54 -6.56 6.37
C VAL A 76 18.12 -6.78 6.87
N LYS A 77 17.39 -7.67 6.20
CA LYS A 77 16.24 -8.31 6.83
C LYS A 77 16.83 -9.12 7.98
N PRO A 78 16.40 -8.92 9.24
CA PRO A 78 16.70 -9.91 10.26
C PRO A 78 16.17 -11.25 9.72
N ASN A 79 17.06 -12.23 9.59
CA ASN A 79 16.80 -13.50 8.92
C ASN A 79 15.85 -14.38 9.77
N SER A 80 15.48 -13.94 10.97
CA SER A 80 14.56 -14.61 11.85
C SER A 80 13.89 -13.63 12.82
N LEU A 81 12.65 -13.92 13.21
CA LEU A 81 11.96 -13.25 14.32
C LEU A 81 12.77 -13.34 15.64
N SER A 82 13.57 -14.39 15.80
CA SER A 82 14.46 -14.54 16.97
C SER A 82 15.50 -13.43 17.03
N GLU A 83 16.08 -13.04 15.90
CA GLU A 83 17.09 -11.97 15.83
C GLU A 83 16.48 -10.61 16.18
N ILE A 84 15.20 -10.40 15.84
CA ILE A 84 14.46 -9.19 16.24
C ILE A 84 14.26 -9.16 17.76
N HIS A 85 13.87 -10.29 18.35
CA HIS A 85 13.64 -10.37 19.80
C HIS A 85 14.93 -10.22 20.61
N ASP A 86 16.05 -10.76 20.13
CA ASP A 86 17.37 -10.58 20.74
C ASP A 86 17.79 -9.11 20.71
N LEU A 87 17.58 -8.42 19.58
CA LEU A 87 17.94 -7.02 19.41
C LEU A 87 17.06 -6.08 20.26
N LEU A 88 15.78 -6.41 20.42
CA LEU A 88 14.83 -5.64 21.22
C LEU A 88 14.84 -6.01 22.72
N GLY A 89 15.60 -7.05 23.10
CA GLY A 89 15.66 -7.52 24.48
C GLY A 89 14.33 -8.07 25.01
N THR A 90 13.43 -8.51 24.12
CA THR A 90 12.08 -9.00 24.48
C THR A 90 12.01 -10.51 24.69
N ASN A 91 13.16 -11.19 24.72
CA ASN A 91 13.21 -12.61 25.08
C ASN A 91 12.97 -12.75 26.59
N GLU A 92 11.70 -12.90 26.95
CA GLU A 92 11.25 -13.21 28.30
C GLU A 92 11.87 -14.53 28.77
N PRO A 93 12.61 -14.57 29.90
CA PRO A 93 12.99 -15.82 30.52
C PRO A 93 11.71 -16.46 31.06
N SER A 94 11.25 -17.52 30.41
CA SER A 94 10.13 -18.32 30.89
C SER A 94 10.47 -18.92 32.25
N LEU A 95 10.05 -18.26 33.33
CA LEU A 95 10.11 -18.78 34.69
C LEU A 95 9.18 -20.00 34.79
N GLY A 96 9.79 -21.12 35.15
CA GLY A 96 9.26 -22.46 35.06
C GLY A 96 8.08 -22.79 35.96
N LYS A 97 7.35 -23.83 35.52
CA LYS A 97 6.38 -24.62 36.29
C LYS A 97 7.06 -25.31 37.48
N ASN A 98 6.30 -25.49 38.59
CA ASN A 98 6.44 -26.40 39.77
C ASN A 98 6.35 -25.61 41.11
N GLU A 99 5.57 -25.90 42.17
CA GLU A 99 5.00 -27.13 42.76
C GLU A 99 3.78 -26.86 43.69
N LYS A 100 3.10 -27.94 44.10
CA LYS A 100 1.93 -28.07 45.01
C LYS A 100 2.26 -27.93 46.52
N SER A 101 1.28 -27.48 47.33
CA SER A 101 0.89 -27.91 48.72
C SER A 101 0.32 -26.69 49.49
N GLY A 102 -0.64 -26.69 50.43
CA GLY A 102 -1.50 -27.65 51.13
C GLY A 102 -2.26 -26.89 52.25
N LEU A 103 -3.56 -27.20 52.41
CA LEU A 103 -4.57 -26.98 53.49
C LEU A 103 -4.37 -25.99 54.67
N THR A 104 -5.43 -25.23 55.02
CA THR A 104 -6.24 -25.34 56.27
C THR A 104 -7.57 -24.53 56.19
N GLU A 105 -8.61 -25.06 56.82
CA GLU A 105 -10.07 -24.76 56.74
C GLU A 105 -10.56 -23.52 57.59
N GLU A 106 -11.52 -22.70 57.10
CA GLU A 106 -12.95 -22.54 57.53
C GLU A 106 -13.22 -21.64 58.80
N PRO A 107 -14.42 -21.07 59.10
CA PRO A 107 -15.72 -21.14 58.39
C PRO A 107 -16.68 -19.88 58.43
N LYS A 108 -17.81 -20.03 57.71
CA LYS A 108 -19.22 -19.54 57.94
C LYS A 108 -19.74 -18.18 57.40
N SER A 109 -20.77 -18.33 56.57
CA SER A 109 -22.17 -17.82 56.77
C SER A 109 -22.57 -16.46 56.17
N ASN A 110 -23.29 -16.51 55.04
CA ASN A 110 -24.72 -16.14 54.87
C ASN A 110 -24.96 -15.72 53.40
N ASN A 111 -25.66 -16.51 52.58
CA ASN A 111 -27.12 -16.67 52.50
C ASN A 111 -27.84 -15.48 51.82
N LYS A 112 -28.18 -15.64 50.53
CA LYS A 112 -29.55 -15.71 49.96
C LYS A 112 -29.49 -15.47 48.43
N SER A 113 -29.71 -16.50 47.62
CA SER A 113 -30.97 -16.79 46.90
C SER A 113 -31.15 -15.92 45.64
N ASN A 114 -30.96 -16.48 44.42
CA ASN A 114 -32.01 -17.00 43.49
C ASN A 114 -32.78 -15.88 42.75
N ILE A 115 -33.16 -15.92 41.47
CA ILE A 115 -33.33 -16.97 40.44
C ILE A 115 -33.49 -16.28 39.05
N SER A 116 -33.20 -17.03 37.99
CA SER A 116 -33.42 -16.76 36.56
C SER A 116 -34.84 -16.39 36.12
N LEU A 117 -34.95 -15.60 35.04
CA LEU A 117 -35.67 -15.93 33.78
C LEU A 117 -35.31 -14.92 32.69
#